data_AF-A0A9W4LP19-F1
#
_entry.id   AF-A0A9W4LP19-F1
#
_cell.length_a   1.000
_cell.length_b   1.000
_cell.length_c   1.000
_cell.angle_alpha   90.00
_cell.angle_beta   90.00
_cell.angle_gamma   90.00
#
_symmetry.space_group_name_H-M   'P 1'
#
loop_
_entity.id
_entity.type
_entity.pdbx_description
1 polymer ?
#
loop_
_entity_poly.entity_id
_entity_poly.type
_entity_poly.pdbx_seq_one_letter_code
_entity_poly.pdbx_strand_id
1 'polypeptide(L)'
;MSPEPRLDIHCSSAIRSSFGGKMSNSARSYSTELTNGDDQKVGASESEVIDGRLGVDTFVVEGIRSQFDVAFIGGIAYLTDTATGHVDKLANIQKIQFDDTVIDLFAVDQAEIAALYKVVLGREADDAGLAFWSEQSAKGMSLGDIAHAFIAAAEFEQPSAEVAVSRLYATILGREPDAAGAAYWVGVLTDGASFATVAEAFIRSAEFADTADTVFPRSAWAATTPWPDDATVVFGETDGDVTGTATLPNHTLTQAGDNLVVFGDATGRLLDEVHGGHNTIVGGITATGGQNWLIGDALDILDNAFGGNDTLLVNDNGFAGTFTLIGDALFIGGAGRGGNDELIGVSTPSAQNILYGDAITLGAGATGGNDRISAGNVGADSDVTNFLYGDAKTLAAGARAGDDVLISGSGNDEMWGDAAEVEAGAITGRDIFVFGPGNGKDIIHDFRPREDKIDVSAYGIHGISELRGKIHAYGSHGENILIDFGDGNEVLVMGLPARAYGSKDFIFAVDE
;
A
#
# COMPACT_ATOMS: atom_id res chain seq x y z
N MET A 1 -26.17 -41.20 -28.33
CA MET A 1 -25.90 -39.76 -28.58
C MET A 1 -25.75 -39.13 -27.22
N SER A 2 -24.50 -38.98 -26.80
CA SER A 2 -24.12 -38.54 -25.46
C SER A 2 -23.94 -37.01 -25.50
N PRO A 3 -24.45 -36.27 -24.50
CA PRO A 3 -24.27 -34.82 -24.43
C PRO A 3 -22.82 -34.46 -24.07
N GLU A 4 -22.38 -33.32 -24.59
CA GLU A 4 -21.06 -32.71 -24.37
C GLU A 4 -20.82 -32.35 -22.88
N PRO A 5 -19.57 -32.42 -22.39
CA PRO A 5 -19.27 -32.09 -21.01
C PRO A 5 -19.26 -30.58 -20.78
N ARG A 6 -19.94 -30.17 -19.71
CA ARG A 6 -19.81 -28.85 -19.07
C ARG A 6 -18.38 -28.72 -18.53
N LEU A 7 -17.77 -27.55 -18.74
CA LEU A 7 -16.49 -27.20 -18.12
C LEU A 7 -16.78 -26.85 -16.64
N ASP A 8 -16.76 -27.87 -15.78
CA ASP A 8 -16.73 -27.69 -14.33
C ASP A 8 -15.31 -27.20 -13.96
N ILE A 9 -15.19 -25.99 -13.44
CA ILE A 9 -13.96 -25.47 -12.84
C ILE A 9 -13.76 -26.21 -11.52
N HIS A 10 -13.17 -27.40 -11.60
CA HIS A 10 -12.65 -28.10 -10.45
C HIS A 10 -11.26 -27.56 -10.12
N CYS A 11 -11.16 -26.88 -8.98
CA CYS A 11 -9.91 -26.60 -8.28
C CYS A 11 -9.15 -27.92 -8.10
N SER A 12 -8.18 -28.20 -8.97
CA SER A 12 -7.44 -29.46 -8.95
C SER A 12 -6.30 -29.36 -7.94
N SER A 13 -6.37 -30.20 -6.92
CA SER A 13 -5.44 -30.36 -5.81
C SER A 13 -4.09 -30.99 -6.21
N ALA A 14 -3.44 -30.50 -7.26
CA ALA A 14 -2.22 -31.09 -7.80
C ALA A 14 -1.16 -30.07 -8.21
N ILE A 15 -0.86 -29.09 -7.34
CA ILE A 15 0.43 -28.37 -7.33
C ILE A 15 0.85 -28.24 -5.87
N ARG A 16 1.11 -29.38 -5.22
CA ARG A 16 1.83 -29.43 -3.93
C ARG A 16 3.20 -30.03 -4.24
N SER A 17 4.25 -29.31 -3.83
CA SER A 17 5.68 -29.57 -4.00
C SER A 17 6.30 -29.16 -5.35
N SER A 18 6.81 -27.93 -5.47
CA SER A 18 8.13 -27.62 -6.08
C SER A 18 8.40 -26.15 -6.45
N PHE A 19 7.81 -25.13 -5.81
CA PHE A 19 8.17 -23.74 -6.12
C PHE A 19 8.92 -23.08 -4.96
N GLY A 20 10.25 -23.21 -5.02
CA GLY A 20 11.23 -22.35 -4.35
C GLY A 20 12.12 -21.72 -5.41
N GLY A 21 11.51 -21.13 -6.44
CA GLY A 21 12.20 -20.58 -7.61
C GLY A 21 12.54 -19.11 -7.42
N LYS A 22 13.83 -18.79 -7.31
CA LYS A 22 14.35 -17.42 -7.38
C LYS A 22 14.13 -16.86 -8.79
N MET A 23 13.49 -15.69 -8.90
CA MET A 23 13.56 -14.87 -10.12
C MET A 23 14.57 -13.74 -9.91
N SER A 24 15.58 -13.63 -10.78
CA SER A 24 16.52 -12.49 -10.82
C SER A 24 16.30 -11.73 -12.11
N ASN A 25 15.96 -10.44 -12.06
CA ASN A 25 15.74 -9.65 -13.26
C ASN A 25 16.90 -8.65 -13.44
N SER A 26 17.67 -8.79 -14.52
CA SER A 26 18.73 -7.85 -14.88
C SER A 26 18.54 -7.38 -16.32
N ALA A 27 17.91 -6.23 -16.55
CA ALA A 27 17.99 -5.52 -17.82
C ALA A 27 17.53 -4.06 -17.69
N ARG A 28 18.33 -3.13 -18.23
CA ARG A 28 18.00 -1.69 -18.37
C ARG A 28 16.75 -1.51 -19.23
N SER A 29 15.70 -0.89 -18.69
CA SER A 29 14.45 -0.62 -19.41
C SER A 29 14.49 0.69 -20.21
N TYR A 30 14.06 0.67 -21.47
CA TYR A 30 13.72 1.86 -22.24
C TYR A 30 12.26 2.25 -21.97
N SER A 31 12.02 3.47 -21.47
CA SER A 31 10.67 4.01 -21.22
C SER A 31 10.19 4.79 -22.45
N THR A 32 9.00 4.49 -22.96
CA THR A 32 8.37 5.21 -24.08
C THR A 32 6.92 5.59 -23.74
N GLU A 33 6.59 6.87 -23.90
CA GLU A 33 5.22 7.39 -23.72
C GLU A 33 4.57 7.63 -25.09
N LEU A 34 3.33 7.14 -25.28
CA LEU A 34 2.54 7.34 -26.51
C LEU A 34 1.76 8.68 -26.48
N THR A 35 0.96 8.95 -27.50
CA THR A 35 0.13 10.16 -27.57
C THR A 35 -1.21 9.94 -26.88
N ASN A 36 -2.07 10.96 -26.81
CA ASN A 36 -3.40 10.86 -26.16
C ASN A 36 -4.50 10.42 -27.15
N GLY A 37 -4.16 9.66 -28.20
CA GLY A 37 -5.12 9.09 -29.14
C GLY A 37 -4.78 7.63 -29.40
N ASP A 38 -5.67 6.91 -30.09
CA ASP A 38 -5.51 5.47 -30.36
C ASP A 38 -4.19 5.17 -31.10
N ASP A 39 -3.21 4.67 -30.37
CA ASP A 39 -1.86 4.44 -30.84
C ASP A 39 -1.56 2.95 -31.02
N GLN A 40 -0.64 2.66 -31.95
CA GLN A 40 -0.13 1.32 -32.18
C GLN A 40 1.39 1.32 -32.01
N LYS A 41 1.89 0.60 -30.99
CA LYS A 41 3.32 0.45 -30.72
C LYS A 41 3.76 -0.97 -30.98
N VAL A 42 4.72 -1.15 -31.89
CA VAL A 42 5.40 -2.44 -32.10
C VAL A 42 6.49 -2.60 -31.05
N GLY A 43 6.48 -3.73 -30.35
CA GLY A 43 7.48 -4.12 -29.36
C GLY A 43 8.88 -4.26 -29.95
N ALA A 44 9.89 -3.90 -29.18
CA ALA A 44 11.30 -4.10 -29.51
C ALA A 44 11.76 -5.51 -29.11
N SER A 45 12.98 -5.88 -29.51
CA SER A 45 13.59 -7.17 -29.12
C SER A 45 14.18 -7.18 -27.70
N GLU A 46 13.95 -6.14 -26.91
CA GLU A 46 14.47 -5.92 -25.55
C GLU A 46 13.32 -5.50 -24.63
N SER A 47 13.46 -5.67 -23.31
CA SER A 47 12.43 -5.30 -22.32
C SER A 47 12.09 -3.80 -22.34
N GLU A 48 10.83 -3.46 -22.61
CA GLU A 48 10.33 -2.08 -22.67
C GLU A 48 9.36 -1.73 -21.51
N VAL A 49 9.24 -0.44 -21.22
CA VAL A 49 8.14 0.10 -20.39
C VAL A 49 7.37 1.09 -21.24
N ILE A 50 6.07 0.85 -21.39
CA ILE A 50 5.20 1.59 -22.31
C ILE A 50 3.97 2.08 -21.57
N ASP A 51 3.67 3.37 -21.77
CA ASP A 51 2.42 4.00 -21.35
C ASP A 51 1.63 4.46 -22.57
N GLY A 52 0.43 3.89 -22.74
CA GLY A 52 -0.53 4.23 -23.80
C GLY A 52 -1.16 5.61 -23.65
N ARG A 53 -1.14 6.18 -22.44
CA ARG A 53 -1.90 7.39 -22.08
C ARG A 53 -3.40 7.23 -22.38
N LEU A 54 -4.02 8.23 -23.01
CA LEU A 54 -5.46 8.23 -23.31
C LEU A 54 -5.69 7.67 -24.71
N GLY A 55 -6.69 6.81 -24.89
CA GLY A 55 -6.97 6.23 -26.21
C GLY A 55 -7.35 4.76 -26.08
N VAL A 56 -7.56 4.10 -27.22
CA VAL A 56 -7.53 2.63 -27.34
C VAL A 56 -6.22 2.24 -27.98
N ASP A 57 -5.26 1.88 -27.15
CA ASP A 57 -3.88 1.65 -27.53
C ASP A 57 -3.60 0.16 -27.69
N THR A 58 -2.86 -0.17 -28.75
CA THR A 58 -2.53 -1.54 -29.12
C THR A 58 -1.02 -1.74 -29.11
N PHE A 59 -0.55 -2.63 -28.25
CA PHE A 59 0.81 -3.13 -28.30
C PHE A 59 0.91 -4.33 -29.24
N VAL A 60 1.83 -4.30 -30.20
CA VAL A 60 1.98 -5.33 -31.24
C VAL A 60 3.27 -6.06 -31.01
N VAL A 61 3.21 -7.38 -30.97
CA VAL A 61 4.38 -8.22 -30.72
C VAL A 61 4.58 -9.18 -31.88
N GLU A 62 5.83 -9.35 -32.31
CA GLU A 62 6.19 -10.38 -33.29
C GLU A 62 6.20 -11.76 -32.62
N GLY A 63 5.40 -12.69 -33.12
CA GLY A 63 5.24 -14.03 -32.55
C GLY A 63 3.80 -14.38 -32.17
N ILE A 64 3.59 -15.64 -31.80
CA ILE A 64 2.27 -16.18 -31.44
C ILE A 64 2.06 -16.16 -29.92
N ARG A 65 0.80 -16.05 -29.46
CA ARG A 65 0.47 -15.89 -28.04
C ARG A 65 1.08 -16.95 -27.12
N SER A 66 1.23 -18.19 -27.57
CA SER A 66 1.80 -19.28 -26.74
C SER A 66 3.30 -19.14 -26.43
N GLN A 67 4.00 -18.20 -27.09
CA GLN A 67 5.41 -17.92 -26.83
C GLN A 67 5.60 -16.91 -25.69
N PHE A 68 4.52 -16.29 -25.22
CA PHE A 68 4.57 -15.25 -24.21
C PHE A 68 3.75 -15.62 -23.00
N ASP A 69 4.26 -15.31 -21.82
CA ASP A 69 3.47 -15.28 -20.60
C ASP A 69 2.95 -13.87 -20.41
N VAL A 70 1.65 -13.74 -20.15
CA VAL A 70 1.01 -12.45 -19.87
C VAL A 70 0.57 -12.48 -18.41
N ALA A 71 1.19 -11.65 -17.59
CA ALA A 71 0.80 -11.44 -16.19
C ALA A 71 0.24 -10.03 -16.03
N PHE A 72 -0.62 -9.82 -15.04
CA PHE A 72 -1.16 -8.51 -14.72
C PHE A 72 -0.86 -8.22 -13.27
N ILE A 73 -0.17 -7.11 -13.01
CA ILE A 73 0.22 -6.70 -11.65
C ILE A 73 -0.08 -5.21 -11.55
N GLY A 74 -0.88 -4.80 -10.57
CA GLY A 74 -1.12 -3.37 -10.34
C GLY A 74 -1.86 -2.63 -11.47
N GLY A 75 -2.58 -3.33 -12.36
CA GLY A 75 -3.20 -2.71 -13.55
C GLY A 75 -2.22 -2.49 -14.72
N ILE A 76 -1.03 -3.09 -14.65
CA ILE A 76 -0.02 -3.09 -15.71
C ILE A 76 0.08 -4.52 -16.25
N ALA A 77 0.07 -4.68 -17.57
CA ALA A 77 0.29 -5.98 -18.20
C ALA A 77 1.80 -6.21 -18.39
N TYR A 78 2.31 -7.34 -17.91
CA TYR A 78 3.67 -7.81 -18.07
C TYR A 78 3.66 -8.91 -19.13
N LEU A 79 4.26 -8.62 -20.28
CA LEU A 79 4.41 -9.57 -21.36
C LEU A 79 5.84 -10.12 -21.34
N THR A 80 5.98 -11.38 -20.93
CA THR A 80 7.27 -12.06 -20.85
C THR A 80 7.45 -12.98 -22.05
N ASP A 81 8.50 -12.78 -22.85
CA ASP A 81 8.90 -13.75 -23.88
C ASP A 81 9.56 -14.97 -23.21
N THR A 82 8.93 -16.13 -23.32
CA THR A 82 9.39 -17.37 -22.66
C THR A 82 10.72 -17.91 -23.23
N ALA A 83 11.11 -17.50 -24.44
CA ALA A 83 12.35 -17.93 -25.06
C ALA A 83 13.55 -17.08 -24.65
N THR A 84 13.35 -15.77 -24.46
CA THR A 84 14.42 -14.81 -24.16
C THR A 84 14.45 -14.38 -22.70
N GLY A 85 13.32 -14.47 -22.00
CA GLY A 85 13.13 -13.94 -20.65
C GLY A 85 12.96 -12.43 -20.57
N HIS A 86 12.83 -11.74 -21.71
CA HIS A 86 12.56 -10.30 -21.75
C HIS A 86 11.11 -10.02 -21.34
N VAL A 87 10.89 -8.88 -20.68
CA VAL A 87 9.61 -8.50 -20.07
C VAL A 87 9.24 -7.10 -20.49
N ASP A 88 8.14 -6.96 -21.22
CA ASP A 88 7.54 -5.66 -21.54
C ASP A 88 6.46 -5.31 -20.51
N LYS A 89 6.57 -4.11 -19.91
CA LYS A 89 5.57 -3.57 -18.97
C LYS A 89 4.66 -2.59 -19.71
N LEU A 90 3.37 -2.87 -19.74
CA LEU A 90 2.37 -2.18 -20.55
C LEU A 90 1.31 -1.55 -19.65
N ALA A 91 1.38 -0.23 -19.49
CA ALA A 91 0.40 0.58 -18.77
C ALA A 91 -0.53 1.28 -19.77
N ASN A 92 -1.82 1.39 -19.42
CA ASN A 92 -2.84 2.03 -20.25
C ASN A 92 -2.93 1.51 -21.70
N ILE A 93 -2.54 0.25 -21.94
CA ILE A 93 -2.67 -0.42 -23.23
C ILE A 93 -3.92 -1.31 -23.21
N GLN A 94 -4.88 -1.09 -24.10
CA GLN A 94 -6.15 -1.82 -24.13
C GLN A 94 -6.05 -3.13 -24.89
N LYS A 95 -5.06 -3.31 -25.78
CA LYS A 95 -4.91 -4.53 -26.59
C LYS A 95 -3.47 -4.98 -26.74
N ILE A 96 -3.24 -6.29 -26.67
CA ILE A 96 -2.01 -6.91 -27.17
C ILE A 96 -2.35 -7.69 -28.43
N GLN A 97 -1.72 -7.33 -29.54
CA GLN A 97 -1.84 -8.01 -30.82
C GLN A 97 -0.63 -8.92 -31.05
N PHE A 98 -0.90 -10.23 -31.12
CA PHE A 98 0.02 -11.26 -31.57
C PHE A 98 -0.25 -11.59 -33.05
N ASP A 99 0.63 -12.39 -33.67
CA ASP A 99 0.44 -12.81 -35.06
C ASP A 99 -0.79 -13.71 -35.25
N ASP A 100 -1.20 -14.44 -34.22
CA ASP A 100 -2.29 -15.43 -34.28
C ASP A 100 -3.58 -14.98 -33.57
N THR A 101 -3.53 -14.01 -32.66
CA THR A 101 -4.69 -13.55 -31.89
C THR A 101 -4.51 -12.15 -31.32
N VAL A 102 -5.60 -11.54 -30.84
CA VAL A 102 -5.59 -10.30 -30.08
C VAL A 102 -6.15 -10.59 -28.70
N ILE A 103 -5.53 -10.01 -27.66
CA ILE A 103 -6.03 -10.02 -26.29
C ILE A 103 -6.46 -8.59 -25.95
N ASP A 104 -7.72 -8.43 -25.56
CA ASP A 104 -8.22 -7.19 -24.98
C ASP A 104 -7.89 -7.18 -23.48
N LEU A 105 -7.11 -6.19 -23.03
CA LEU A 105 -6.54 -6.11 -21.69
C LEU A 105 -7.45 -5.39 -20.68
N PHE A 106 -8.33 -4.49 -21.13
CA PHE A 106 -9.21 -3.70 -20.26
C PHE A 106 -10.61 -3.54 -20.88
N ALA A 107 -11.56 -4.36 -20.46
CA ALA A 107 -12.97 -3.97 -20.52
C ALA A 107 -13.24 -3.07 -19.29
N VAL A 108 -13.91 -1.93 -19.49
CA VAL A 108 -14.22 -0.85 -18.52
C VAL A 108 -14.37 -1.36 -17.07
N ASP A 109 -13.66 -0.72 -16.13
CA ASP A 109 -13.54 -1.17 -14.73
C ASP A 109 -14.88 -1.05 -13.96
N GLN A 110 -15.12 -1.95 -12.99
CA GLN A 110 -16.21 -1.88 -12.03
C GLN A 110 -16.18 -0.58 -11.22
N ALA A 111 -15.00 -0.01 -10.94
CA ALA A 111 -14.87 1.27 -10.26
C ALA A 111 -15.47 2.43 -11.09
N GLU A 112 -15.31 2.41 -12.42
CA GLU A 112 -15.86 3.42 -13.33
C GLU A 112 -17.38 3.29 -13.46
N ILE A 113 -17.90 2.06 -13.48
CA ILE A 113 -19.34 1.78 -13.48
C ILE A 113 -19.97 2.14 -12.12
N ALA A 114 -19.29 1.86 -11.01
CA ALA A 114 -19.73 2.25 -9.67
C ALA A 114 -19.76 3.78 -9.50
N ALA A 115 -18.77 4.49 -10.05
CA ALA A 115 -18.78 5.94 -10.13
C ALA A 115 -20.00 6.46 -10.91
N LEU A 116 -20.34 5.85 -12.06
CA LEU A 116 -21.55 6.22 -12.81
C LEU A 116 -22.84 6.06 -12.00
N TYR A 117 -22.96 5.03 -11.16
CA TYR A 117 -24.13 4.87 -10.29
C TYR A 117 -24.29 6.06 -9.33
N LYS A 118 -23.21 6.47 -8.66
CA LYS A 118 -23.24 7.62 -7.74
C LYS A 118 -23.51 8.93 -8.48
N VAL A 119 -22.87 9.11 -9.64
CA VAL A 119 -22.92 10.36 -10.41
C VAL A 119 -24.24 10.55 -11.16
N VAL A 120 -24.75 9.51 -11.81
CA VAL A 120 -25.93 9.58 -12.68
C VAL A 120 -27.21 9.29 -11.91
N LEU A 121 -27.20 8.31 -11.00
CA LEU A 121 -28.40 7.84 -10.29
C LEU A 121 -28.46 8.33 -8.83
N GLY A 122 -27.41 8.97 -8.32
CA GLY A 122 -27.37 9.50 -6.95
C GLY A 122 -27.43 8.41 -5.88
N ARG A 123 -27.05 7.18 -6.21
CA ARG A 123 -27.08 6.03 -5.32
C ARG A 123 -25.87 5.13 -5.56
N GLU A 124 -25.51 4.35 -4.56
CA GLU A 124 -24.57 3.25 -4.73
C GLU A 124 -25.13 2.22 -5.71
N ALA A 125 -24.22 1.59 -6.44
CA ALA A 125 -24.56 0.47 -7.29
C ALA A 125 -24.92 -0.74 -6.43
N ASP A 126 -25.94 -1.50 -6.84
CA ASP A 126 -26.20 -2.81 -6.26
C ASP A 126 -25.41 -3.89 -7.01
N ASP A 127 -25.09 -5.00 -6.35
CA ASP A 127 -24.23 -6.06 -6.88
C ASP A 127 -24.74 -6.62 -8.22
N ALA A 128 -26.06 -6.74 -8.36
CA ALA A 128 -26.70 -7.21 -9.59
C ALA A 128 -26.57 -6.18 -10.73
N GLY A 129 -26.69 -4.90 -10.39
CA GLY A 129 -26.51 -3.78 -11.30
C GLY A 129 -25.07 -3.65 -11.79
N LEU A 130 -24.07 -3.72 -10.91
CA LEU A 130 -22.65 -3.72 -11.31
C LEU A 130 -22.35 -4.88 -12.26
N ALA A 131 -22.69 -6.11 -11.86
CA ALA A 131 -22.44 -7.30 -12.66
C ALA A 131 -23.07 -7.21 -14.05
N PHE A 132 -24.30 -6.69 -14.16
CA PHE A 132 -24.98 -6.53 -15.44
C PHE A 132 -24.24 -5.56 -16.37
N TRP A 133 -23.84 -4.38 -15.88
CA TRP A 133 -23.18 -3.37 -16.71
C TRP A 133 -21.74 -3.73 -17.04
N SER A 134 -21.04 -4.41 -16.14
CA SER A 134 -19.74 -5.01 -16.44
C SER A 134 -19.85 -6.07 -17.55
N GLU A 135 -20.91 -6.87 -17.57
CA GLU A 135 -21.16 -7.83 -18.65
C GLU A 135 -21.49 -7.13 -19.99
N GLN A 136 -22.19 -5.99 -19.98
CA GLN A 136 -22.44 -5.21 -21.20
C GLN A 136 -21.17 -4.53 -21.71
N SER A 137 -20.34 -3.99 -20.81
CA SER A 137 -19.01 -3.48 -21.13
C SER A 137 -18.13 -4.55 -21.78
N ALA A 138 -18.10 -5.75 -21.21
CA ALA A 138 -17.37 -6.90 -21.77
C ALA A 138 -17.87 -7.33 -23.16
N LYS A 139 -19.09 -6.92 -23.56
CA LYS A 139 -19.65 -7.13 -24.90
C LYS A 139 -19.39 -5.96 -25.87
N GLY A 140 -18.55 -5.01 -25.47
CA GLY A 140 -18.13 -3.87 -26.27
C GLY A 140 -18.99 -2.61 -26.09
N MET A 141 -19.83 -2.52 -25.06
CA MET A 141 -20.58 -1.31 -24.75
C MET A 141 -19.66 -0.29 -24.06
N SER A 142 -19.61 0.95 -24.55
CA SER A 142 -18.75 1.98 -23.96
C SER A 142 -19.30 2.50 -22.63
N LEU A 143 -18.43 3.05 -21.77
CA LEU A 143 -18.85 3.72 -20.51
C LEU A 143 -19.87 4.85 -20.78
N GLY A 144 -19.75 5.54 -21.92
CA GLY A 144 -20.72 6.55 -22.38
C GLY A 144 -22.09 5.98 -22.74
N ASP A 145 -22.13 4.79 -23.36
CA ASP A 145 -23.38 4.09 -23.68
C ASP A 145 -24.07 3.56 -22.41
N ILE A 146 -23.29 3.11 -21.42
CA ILE A 146 -23.77 2.69 -20.09
C ILE A 146 -24.37 3.90 -19.35
N ALA A 147 -23.68 5.03 -19.32
CA ALA A 147 -24.19 6.28 -18.74
C ALA A 147 -25.49 6.73 -19.41
N HIS A 148 -25.56 6.66 -20.75
CA HIS A 148 -26.78 6.95 -21.50
C HIS A 148 -27.93 6.00 -21.13
N ALA A 149 -27.66 4.72 -20.92
CA ALA A 149 -28.66 3.74 -20.52
C ALA A 149 -29.21 3.98 -19.09
N PHE A 150 -28.38 4.47 -18.16
CA PHE A 150 -28.83 4.85 -16.81
C PHE A 150 -29.80 6.04 -16.87
N ILE A 151 -29.48 7.04 -17.69
CA ILE A 151 -30.29 8.25 -17.89
C ILE A 151 -31.61 7.88 -18.59
N ALA A 152 -31.58 6.94 -19.53
CA ALA A 152 -32.76 6.44 -20.22
C ALA A 152 -33.66 5.57 -19.32
N ALA A 153 -33.09 4.91 -18.30
CA ALA A 153 -33.80 4.03 -17.38
C ALA A 153 -34.34 4.74 -16.11
N ALA A 154 -33.85 5.94 -15.78
CA ALA A 154 -34.27 6.68 -14.58
C ALA A 154 -35.62 7.39 -14.77
N GLU A 155 -36.67 6.84 -14.14
CA GLU A 155 -37.91 7.56 -13.84
C GLU A 155 -37.67 8.63 -12.75
N PHE A 156 -37.18 9.83 -13.08
CA PHE A 156 -37.43 11.07 -12.32
C PHE A 156 -37.20 12.29 -13.22
N GLU A 157 -37.89 13.39 -12.92
CA GLU A 157 -37.85 14.66 -13.69
C GLU A 157 -36.42 14.99 -14.14
N GLN A 158 -36.25 15.09 -15.47
CA GLN A 158 -35.00 15.52 -16.08
C GLN A 158 -34.52 16.79 -15.36
N PRO A 159 -33.39 16.75 -14.63
CA PRO A 159 -32.88 17.95 -13.98
C PRO A 159 -32.65 19.02 -15.04
N SER A 160 -32.87 20.28 -14.69
CA SER A 160 -32.55 21.37 -15.62
C SER A 160 -31.06 21.31 -15.99
N ALA A 161 -30.69 21.83 -17.16
CA ALA A 161 -29.31 21.83 -17.63
C ALA A 161 -28.34 22.43 -16.59
N GLU A 162 -28.80 23.40 -15.80
CA GLU A 162 -28.04 24.04 -14.72
C GLU A 162 -27.72 23.08 -13.57
N VAL A 163 -28.70 22.28 -13.14
CA VAL A 163 -28.52 21.29 -12.07
C VAL A 163 -27.63 20.14 -12.56
N ALA A 164 -27.82 19.72 -13.80
CA ALA A 164 -27.01 18.70 -14.46
C ALA A 164 -25.53 19.10 -14.51
N VAL A 165 -25.23 20.32 -14.97
CA VAL A 165 -23.85 20.84 -15.05
C VAL A 165 -23.23 21.03 -13.68
N SER A 166 -23.96 21.60 -12.72
CA SER A 166 -23.46 21.77 -11.35
C SER A 166 -23.09 20.42 -10.71
N ARG A 167 -23.90 19.38 -10.92
CA ARG A 167 -23.55 18.03 -10.49
C ARG A 167 -22.29 17.51 -11.15
N LEU A 168 -22.15 17.61 -12.48
CA LEU A 168 -20.96 17.15 -13.20
C LEU A 168 -19.68 17.79 -12.68
N TYR A 169 -19.68 19.11 -12.43
CA TYR A 169 -18.55 19.81 -11.83
C TYR A 169 -18.23 19.29 -10.42
N ALA A 170 -19.24 19.19 -9.56
CA ALA A 170 -19.05 18.74 -8.18
C ALA A 170 -18.58 17.28 -8.10
N THR A 171 -19.10 16.40 -8.94
CA THR A 171 -18.82 14.96 -8.87
C THR A 171 -17.61 14.51 -9.67
N ILE A 172 -17.34 15.12 -10.84
CA ILE A 172 -16.22 14.69 -11.72
C ILE A 172 -14.97 15.50 -11.41
N LEU A 173 -15.11 16.80 -11.12
CA LEU A 173 -13.98 17.73 -10.94
C LEU A 173 -13.79 18.17 -9.49
N GLY A 174 -14.61 17.67 -8.55
CA GLY A 174 -14.48 17.95 -7.12
C GLY A 174 -14.68 19.42 -6.74
N ARG A 175 -15.29 20.24 -7.61
CA ARG A 175 -15.43 21.69 -7.41
C ARG A 175 -16.74 22.24 -7.97
N GLU A 176 -17.13 23.43 -7.55
CA GLU A 176 -18.25 24.15 -8.17
C GLU A 176 -17.84 24.76 -9.53
N PRO A 177 -18.77 24.88 -10.50
CA PRO A 177 -18.51 25.57 -11.76
C PRO A 177 -18.26 27.06 -11.54
N ASP A 178 -17.36 27.63 -12.34
CA ASP A 178 -17.33 29.09 -12.52
C ASP A 178 -18.46 29.55 -13.45
N ALA A 179 -18.75 30.85 -13.44
CA ALA A 179 -19.86 31.42 -14.19
C ALA A 179 -19.74 31.22 -15.71
N ALA A 180 -18.53 31.17 -16.27
CA ALA A 180 -18.31 30.98 -17.70
C ALA A 180 -18.41 29.49 -18.09
N GLY A 181 -17.84 28.59 -17.29
CA GLY A 181 -17.94 27.14 -17.45
C GLY A 181 -19.38 26.65 -17.34
N ALA A 182 -20.13 27.10 -16.32
CA ALA A 182 -21.56 26.81 -16.18
C ALA A 182 -22.33 27.23 -17.43
N ALA A 183 -22.16 28.47 -17.89
CA ALA A 183 -22.89 29.00 -19.04
C ALA A 183 -22.58 28.23 -20.34
N TYR A 184 -21.32 27.82 -20.53
CA TYR A 184 -20.92 27.02 -21.69
C TYR A 184 -21.60 25.65 -21.69
N TRP A 185 -21.46 24.87 -20.63
CA TRP A 185 -21.98 23.50 -20.58
C TRP A 185 -23.50 23.43 -20.50
N VAL A 186 -24.14 24.42 -19.87
CA VAL A 186 -25.60 24.59 -19.92
C VAL A 186 -26.03 24.84 -21.37
N GLY A 187 -25.31 25.71 -22.08
CA GLY A 187 -25.50 25.96 -23.52
C GLY A 187 -25.46 24.68 -24.35
N VAL A 188 -24.43 23.86 -24.14
CA VAL A 188 -24.24 22.58 -24.85
C VAL A 188 -25.41 21.61 -24.61
N LEU A 189 -25.91 21.50 -23.37
CA LEU A 189 -27.10 20.69 -23.07
C LEU A 189 -28.37 21.29 -23.69
N THR A 190 -28.54 22.62 -23.66
CA THR A 190 -29.71 23.28 -24.26
C THR A 190 -29.74 23.22 -25.78
N ASP A 191 -28.57 23.10 -26.42
CA ASP A 191 -28.42 22.94 -27.87
C ASP A 191 -28.65 21.48 -28.34
N GLY A 192 -29.03 20.58 -27.42
CA GLY A 192 -29.47 19.23 -27.72
C GLY A 192 -28.37 18.15 -27.62
N ALA A 193 -27.18 18.50 -27.11
CA ALA A 193 -26.20 17.48 -26.75
C ALA A 193 -26.75 16.62 -25.60
N SER A 194 -26.46 15.32 -25.64
CA SER A 194 -26.85 14.44 -24.55
C SER A 194 -26.02 14.74 -23.30
N PHE A 195 -26.60 14.50 -22.13
CA PHE A 195 -25.84 14.57 -20.88
C PHE A 195 -24.62 13.64 -20.88
N ALA A 196 -24.71 12.48 -21.54
CA ALA A 196 -23.57 11.57 -21.70
C ALA A 196 -22.44 12.20 -22.51
N THR A 197 -22.75 12.90 -23.60
CA THR A 197 -21.77 13.65 -24.41
C THR A 197 -21.07 14.74 -23.59
N VAL A 198 -21.83 15.43 -22.73
CA VAL A 198 -21.27 16.46 -21.84
C VAL A 198 -20.44 15.85 -20.72
N ALA A 199 -20.91 14.78 -20.07
CA ALA A 199 -20.18 14.06 -19.04
C ALA A 199 -18.87 13.47 -19.58
N GLU A 200 -18.89 12.89 -20.79
CA GLU A 200 -17.70 12.39 -21.47
C GLU A 200 -16.68 13.52 -21.73
N ALA A 201 -17.15 14.71 -22.09
CA ALA A 201 -16.28 15.86 -22.28
C ALA A 201 -15.64 16.38 -20.97
N PHE A 202 -16.31 16.20 -19.83
CA PHE A 202 -15.73 16.46 -18.51
C PHE A 202 -14.68 15.41 -18.14
N ILE A 203 -15.00 14.12 -18.31
CA ILE A 203 -14.09 12.99 -18.04
C ILE A 203 -12.84 13.07 -18.93
N ARG A 204 -12.97 13.55 -20.17
CA ARG A 204 -11.84 13.71 -21.10
C ARG A 204 -11.15 15.07 -20.98
N SER A 205 -11.52 15.91 -20.01
CA SER A 205 -10.91 17.23 -19.84
C SER A 205 -9.53 17.13 -19.18
N ALA A 206 -8.62 18.05 -19.53
CA ALA A 206 -7.33 18.18 -18.84
C ALA A 206 -7.51 18.43 -17.33
N GLU A 207 -8.61 19.08 -16.96
CA GLU A 207 -8.96 19.36 -15.57
C GLU A 207 -9.37 18.11 -14.79
N PHE A 208 -10.05 17.15 -15.42
CA PHE A 208 -10.26 15.84 -14.82
C PHE A 208 -8.94 15.09 -14.66
N ALA A 209 -8.02 15.18 -15.62
CA ALA A 209 -6.69 14.57 -15.51
C ALA A 209 -5.82 15.16 -14.38
N ASP A 210 -6.09 16.41 -13.97
CA ASP A 210 -5.48 17.06 -12.79
C ASP A 210 -6.22 16.72 -11.48
N THR A 211 -7.51 16.37 -11.54
CA THR A 211 -8.33 15.96 -10.39
C THR A 211 -8.17 14.48 -10.06
N ALA A 212 -8.08 13.62 -11.09
CA ALA A 212 -7.71 12.20 -10.96
C ALA A 212 -6.35 12.06 -10.26
N ASP A 213 -5.45 13.02 -10.46
CA ASP A 213 -4.15 13.17 -9.81
C ASP A 213 -4.16 13.55 -8.34
N THR A 214 -5.30 14.03 -7.85
CA THR A 214 -5.48 14.43 -6.44
C THR A 214 -6.36 13.44 -5.68
N VAL A 215 -7.14 12.61 -6.40
CA VAL A 215 -7.95 11.51 -5.84
C VAL A 215 -7.21 10.15 -5.92
N PHE A 216 -6.37 9.98 -6.95
CA PHE A 216 -5.39 8.91 -7.09
C PHE A 216 -4.04 9.57 -7.37
N PRO A 217 -3.20 9.80 -6.36
CA PRO A 217 -1.98 10.58 -6.58
C PRO A 217 -1.10 9.96 -7.67
N ARG A 218 -0.67 10.76 -8.67
CA ARG A 218 0.35 10.40 -9.69
C ARG A 218 1.68 9.95 -9.07
N SER A 219 1.89 10.14 -7.76
CA SER A 219 3.00 9.56 -7.00
C SER A 219 2.81 8.07 -6.64
N ALA A 220 1.60 7.51 -6.79
CA ALA A 220 1.33 6.07 -6.70
C ALA A 220 1.57 5.34 -8.04
N TRP A 221 1.53 6.05 -9.17
CA TRP A 221 1.78 5.49 -10.51
C TRP A 221 3.23 5.59 -10.98
N ALA A 222 4.09 6.20 -10.16
CA ALA A 222 5.54 6.24 -10.34
C ALA A 222 6.29 5.51 -9.22
N ALA A 223 5.67 4.54 -8.55
CA ALA A 223 6.45 3.59 -7.77
C ALA A 223 7.09 2.60 -8.77
N THR A 224 8.33 2.91 -9.20
CA THR A 224 9.36 1.90 -8.94
C THR A 224 9.05 1.39 -7.55
N THR A 225 8.64 0.13 -7.43
CA THR A 225 8.53 -0.53 -6.13
C THR A 225 9.67 -0.03 -5.25
N PRO A 226 9.48 0.25 -3.96
CA PRO A 226 10.49 0.96 -3.19
C PRO A 226 11.82 0.18 -3.08
N TRP A 227 11.85 -1.08 -3.52
CA TRP A 227 13.04 -1.89 -3.74
C TRP A 227 13.65 -1.78 -5.16
N PRO A 228 14.96 -2.03 -5.31
CA PRO A 228 15.66 -2.01 -6.60
C PRO A 228 15.04 -2.93 -7.67
N ASP A 229 15.16 -2.54 -8.95
CA ASP A 229 14.67 -3.33 -10.10
C ASP A 229 15.29 -4.74 -10.22
N ASP A 230 16.46 -4.96 -9.62
CA ASP A 230 17.18 -6.24 -9.62
C ASP A 230 16.87 -7.14 -8.42
N ALA A 231 15.83 -6.79 -7.66
CA ALA A 231 15.47 -7.55 -6.47
C ALA A 231 15.00 -8.98 -6.78
N THR A 232 15.42 -9.92 -5.93
CA THR A 232 14.89 -11.29 -5.93
C THR A 232 13.61 -11.34 -5.09
N VAL A 233 12.50 -11.77 -5.68
CA VAL A 233 11.21 -11.88 -4.99
C VAL A 233 10.96 -13.33 -4.54
N VAL A 234 10.46 -13.49 -3.31
CA VAL A 234 10.04 -14.75 -2.70
C VAL A 234 8.65 -14.55 -2.09
N PHE A 235 7.74 -15.52 -2.25
CA PHE A 235 6.39 -15.48 -1.70
C PHE A 235 5.96 -16.86 -1.18
N GLY A 236 5.03 -16.92 -0.23
CA GLY A 236 4.57 -18.19 0.34
C GLY A 236 3.54 -18.94 -0.51
N GLU A 237 2.63 -18.21 -1.17
CA GLU A 237 1.48 -18.78 -1.88
C GLU A 237 1.46 -18.42 -3.37
N THR A 238 1.19 -17.16 -3.74
CA THR A 238 0.89 -16.79 -5.14
C THR A 238 1.54 -15.49 -5.60
N ASP A 239 1.79 -15.40 -6.91
CA ASP A 239 2.39 -14.22 -7.57
C ASP A 239 1.31 -13.25 -8.11
N GLY A 240 0.24 -13.00 -7.35
CA GLY A 240 -0.87 -12.17 -7.80
C GLY A 240 -1.98 -12.02 -6.77
N ASP A 241 -3.09 -11.40 -7.17
CA ASP A 241 -4.19 -11.04 -6.28
C ASP A 241 -4.96 -12.29 -5.78
N VAL A 242 -5.41 -12.23 -4.52
CA VAL A 242 -6.24 -13.23 -3.84
C VAL A 242 -7.58 -12.59 -3.50
N THR A 243 -8.67 -13.24 -3.90
CA THR A 243 -10.06 -12.74 -3.74
C THR A 243 -10.94 -13.77 -3.01
N GLY A 244 -12.13 -13.33 -2.59
CA GLY A 244 -13.14 -14.17 -1.94
C GLY A 244 -13.03 -14.21 -0.42
N THR A 245 -13.19 -15.39 0.16
CA THR A 245 -13.27 -15.57 1.63
C THR A 245 -12.21 -16.56 2.14
N ALA A 246 -11.08 -16.63 1.44
CA ALA A 246 -10.03 -17.61 1.74
C ALA A 246 -9.26 -17.23 3.01
N THR A 247 -8.83 -18.22 3.77
CA THR A 247 -7.80 -18.05 4.80
C THR A 247 -6.53 -18.70 4.29
N LEU A 248 -5.47 -17.92 4.15
CA LEU A 248 -4.20 -18.37 3.61
C LEU A 248 -3.41 -19.19 4.64
N PRO A 249 -2.58 -20.15 4.19
CA PRO A 249 -1.78 -20.97 5.09
C PRO A 249 -0.63 -20.18 5.73
N ASN A 250 -0.17 -20.64 6.88
CA ASN A 250 1.03 -20.09 7.51
C ASN A 250 2.31 -20.66 6.89
N HIS A 251 3.30 -19.80 6.69
CA HIS A 251 4.62 -20.13 6.15
C HIS A 251 5.75 -19.89 7.15
N THR A 252 6.86 -20.60 6.94
CA THR A 252 8.14 -20.26 7.56
C THR A 252 9.15 -20.09 6.44
N LEU A 253 9.53 -18.84 6.17
CA LEU A 253 10.42 -18.45 5.08
C LEU A 253 11.76 -18.01 5.66
N THR A 254 12.84 -18.75 5.36
CA THR A 254 14.19 -18.35 5.77
C THR A 254 15.03 -18.08 4.54
N GLN A 255 15.45 -16.82 4.37
CA GLN A 255 16.16 -16.36 3.20
C GLN A 255 17.42 -15.58 3.56
N ALA A 256 18.48 -15.82 2.79
CA ALA A 256 19.72 -15.08 2.87
C ALA A 256 20.14 -14.65 1.46
N GLY A 257 20.31 -13.35 1.28
CA GLY A 257 20.67 -12.71 0.01
C GLY A 257 20.59 -11.20 0.12
N ASP A 258 21.20 -10.52 -0.86
CA ASP A 258 21.13 -9.07 -0.98
C ASP A 258 20.06 -8.71 -2.03
N ASN A 259 19.36 -7.59 -1.86
CA ASN A 259 18.25 -7.14 -2.72
C ASN A 259 17.11 -8.16 -2.73
N LEU A 260 16.69 -8.64 -1.56
CA LEU A 260 15.59 -9.58 -1.42
C LEU A 260 14.27 -8.86 -1.09
N VAL A 261 13.17 -9.34 -1.66
CA VAL A 261 11.81 -9.02 -1.24
C VAL A 261 11.11 -10.31 -0.90
N VAL A 262 10.59 -10.43 0.32
CA VAL A 262 9.86 -11.61 0.79
C VAL A 262 8.46 -11.21 1.19
N PHE A 263 7.47 -11.86 0.60
CA PHE A 263 6.07 -11.82 1.00
C PHE A 263 5.75 -13.11 1.75
N GLY A 264 5.05 -13.07 2.88
CA GLY A 264 4.63 -14.31 3.54
C GLY A 264 3.56 -15.04 2.76
N ASP A 265 2.71 -14.31 2.01
CA ASP A 265 1.60 -14.88 1.26
C ASP A 265 1.69 -14.57 -0.25
N ALA A 266 1.35 -13.35 -0.66
CA ALA A 266 1.08 -13.01 -2.06
C ALA A 266 1.88 -11.80 -2.53
N THR A 267 2.35 -11.78 -3.76
CA THR A 267 3.00 -10.57 -4.32
C THR A 267 2.00 -9.52 -4.81
N GLY A 268 0.72 -9.90 -4.93
CA GLY A 268 -0.39 -9.02 -5.28
C GLY A 268 -1.20 -8.60 -4.07
N ARG A 269 -2.51 -8.42 -4.24
CA ARG A 269 -3.42 -7.89 -3.22
C ARG A 269 -4.23 -8.97 -2.51
N LEU A 270 -4.57 -8.75 -1.25
CA LEU A 270 -5.66 -9.45 -0.58
C LEU A 270 -6.94 -8.60 -0.67
N LEU A 271 -8.00 -9.18 -1.21
CA LEU A 271 -9.27 -8.50 -1.51
C LEU A 271 -10.45 -9.21 -0.80
N ASP A 272 -11.64 -8.61 -0.88
CA ASP A 272 -12.89 -9.15 -0.32
C ASP A 272 -12.82 -9.45 1.20
N GLU A 273 -12.94 -10.71 1.63
CA GLU A 273 -12.88 -11.17 3.03
C GLU A 273 -11.73 -12.18 3.20
N VAL A 274 -10.65 -12.03 2.44
CA VAL A 274 -9.47 -12.90 2.55
C VAL A 274 -8.75 -12.63 3.87
N HIS A 275 -8.19 -13.67 4.47
CA HIS A 275 -7.34 -13.59 5.66
C HIS A 275 -5.95 -14.09 5.32
N GLY A 276 -4.94 -13.25 5.57
CA GLY A 276 -3.52 -13.59 5.49
C GLY A 276 -3.13 -14.70 6.48
N GLY A 277 -2.05 -15.40 6.14
CA GLY A 277 -1.44 -16.43 6.97
C GLY A 277 -0.62 -15.84 8.11
N HIS A 278 -0.47 -16.56 9.22
CA HIS A 278 0.44 -16.14 10.30
C HIS A 278 1.84 -16.69 10.04
N ASN A 279 2.64 -15.90 9.33
CA ASN A 279 3.91 -16.24 8.74
C ASN A 279 5.09 -15.94 9.69
N THR A 280 6.14 -16.74 9.56
CA THR A 280 7.44 -16.47 10.19
C THR A 280 8.47 -16.24 9.10
N ILE A 281 8.96 -15.01 8.97
CA ILE A 281 9.93 -14.64 7.94
C ILE A 281 11.25 -14.27 8.61
N VAL A 282 12.31 -14.98 8.19
CA VAL A 282 13.67 -14.74 8.63
C VAL A 282 14.49 -14.27 7.44
N GLY A 283 14.81 -12.98 7.41
CA GLY A 283 15.66 -12.37 6.38
C GLY A 283 17.12 -12.25 6.83
N GLY A 284 18.03 -12.09 5.87
CA GLY A 284 19.43 -11.77 6.16
C GLY A 284 20.20 -11.40 4.91
N ILE A 285 21.23 -10.57 5.05
CA ILE A 285 22.12 -10.20 3.94
C ILE A 285 23.38 -11.05 3.92
N THR A 286 24.04 -11.10 2.77
CA THR A 286 25.28 -11.85 2.54
C THR A 286 26.51 -10.96 2.37
N ALA A 287 26.31 -9.65 2.18
CA ALA A 287 27.37 -8.66 2.13
C ALA A 287 26.93 -7.32 2.73
N THR A 288 27.91 -6.53 3.19
CA THR A 288 27.66 -5.15 3.66
C THR A 288 27.07 -4.29 2.54
N GLY A 289 26.03 -3.53 2.86
CA GLY A 289 25.31 -2.66 1.94
C GLY A 289 24.12 -3.33 1.23
N GLY A 290 23.84 -4.61 1.53
CA GLY A 290 22.62 -5.27 1.06
C GLY A 290 21.35 -4.61 1.60
N GLN A 291 20.27 -4.68 0.82
CA GLN A 291 18.97 -4.14 1.19
C GLN A 291 17.91 -5.22 1.08
N ASN A 292 17.12 -5.47 2.12
CA ASN A 292 16.07 -6.49 2.10
C ASN A 292 14.74 -5.94 2.61
N TRP A 293 13.66 -6.46 2.04
CA TRP A 293 12.27 -6.15 2.35
C TRP A 293 11.57 -7.42 2.79
N LEU A 294 11.02 -7.43 4.00
CA LEU A 294 10.20 -8.50 4.54
C LEU A 294 8.80 -7.95 4.76
N ILE A 295 7.81 -8.59 4.16
CA ILE A 295 6.41 -8.19 4.14
C ILE A 295 5.63 -9.43 4.57
N GLY A 296 4.87 -9.35 5.66
CA GLY A 296 4.30 -10.54 6.25
C GLY A 296 3.19 -11.18 5.43
N ASP A 297 2.42 -10.41 4.66
CA ASP A 297 1.39 -10.96 3.77
C ASP A 297 1.60 -10.60 2.31
N ALA A 298 1.28 -9.35 1.96
CA ALA A 298 0.89 -8.99 0.60
C ALA A 298 1.33 -7.59 0.19
N LEU A 299 1.17 -7.24 -1.09
CA LEU A 299 1.46 -5.88 -1.54
C LEU A 299 0.43 -4.90 -0.97
N ASP A 300 -0.85 -5.20 -1.14
CA ASP A 300 -1.96 -4.40 -0.61
C ASP A 300 -2.99 -5.30 0.09
N ILE A 301 -3.65 -4.77 1.13
CA ILE A 301 -4.84 -5.36 1.75
C ILE A 301 -6.00 -4.39 1.60
N LEU A 302 -7.06 -4.80 0.90
CA LEU A 302 -8.19 -3.93 0.57
C LEU A 302 -9.53 -4.56 0.99
N ASP A 303 -10.61 -3.83 0.72
CA ASP A 303 -11.99 -4.24 1.02
C ASP A 303 -12.21 -4.61 2.49
N ASN A 304 -12.53 -5.86 2.82
CA ASN A 304 -12.65 -6.35 4.20
C ASN A 304 -11.60 -7.44 4.49
N ALA A 305 -10.50 -7.46 3.73
CA ALA A 305 -9.45 -8.45 3.94
C ALA A 305 -8.67 -8.15 5.23
N PHE A 306 -8.03 -9.19 5.76
CA PHE A 306 -7.27 -9.15 7.00
C PHE A 306 -5.86 -9.61 6.71
N GLY A 307 -4.89 -8.91 7.27
CA GLY A 307 -3.55 -9.41 7.41
C GLY A 307 -3.43 -10.45 8.53
N GLY A 308 -2.30 -11.14 8.53
CA GLY A 308 -1.95 -12.18 9.46
C GLY A 308 -1.00 -11.68 10.55
N ASN A 309 -1.17 -12.18 11.76
CA ASN A 309 -0.20 -11.98 12.85
C ASN A 309 1.15 -12.64 12.54
N ASP A 310 2.09 -11.85 12.06
CA ASP A 310 3.36 -12.28 11.52
C ASP A 310 4.51 -12.14 12.51
N THR A 311 5.58 -12.89 12.25
CA THR A 311 6.85 -12.77 12.97
C THR A 311 7.96 -12.53 11.96
N LEU A 312 8.42 -11.29 11.87
CA LEU A 312 9.47 -10.89 10.94
C LEU A 312 10.74 -10.59 11.71
N LEU A 313 11.83 -11.29 11.37
CA LEU A 313 13.11 -11.08 12.04
C LEU A 313 14.29 -11.07 11.08
N VAL A 314 15.26 -10.22 11.38
CA VAL A 314 16.53 -10.17 10.65
C VAL A 314 17.58 -11.02 11.38
N ASN A 315 18.16 -11.97 10.67
CA ASN A 315 19.27 -12.76 11.16
C ASN A 315 20.57 -11.93 11.17
N ASP A 316 21.10 -11.68 12.36
CA ASP A 316 22.37 -10.97 12.56
C ASP A 316 23.56 -11.85 12.19
N ASN A 317 24.04 -11.70 10.95
CA ASN A 317 25.23 -12.36 10.45
C ASN A 317 26.48 -11.45 10.51
N GLY A 318 26.40 -10.29 11.20
CA GLY A 318 27.50 -9.33 11.32
C GLY A 318 27.75 -8.47 10.07
N PHE A 319 26.83 -8.44 9.11
CA PHE A 319 26.89 -7.55 7.95
C PHE A 319 25.93 -6.37 8.12
N ALA A 320 26.43 -5.15 7.93
CA ALA A 320 25.62 -3.93 7.97
C ALA A 320 24.85 -3.75 6.65
N GLY A 321 23.55 -3.47 6.71
CA GLY A 321 22.71 -3.21 5.55
C GLY A 321 21.42 -2.52 5.96
N THR A 322 20.50 -2.36 5.00
CA THR A 322 19.17 -1.76 5.26
C THR A 322 18.11 -2.85 5.24
N PHE A 323 17.31 -2.93 6.29
CA PHE A 323 16.22 -3.88 6.42
C PHE A 323 14.91 -3.13 6.59
N THR A 324 13.97 -3.40 5.70
CA THR A 324 12.61 -2.90 5.82
C THR A 324 11.70 -4.06 6.16
N LEU A 325 11.05 -3.99 7.33
CA LEU A 325 10.09 -4.96 7.82
C LEU A 325 8.73 -4.28 7.86
N ILE A 326 7.73 -4.91 7.26
CA ILE A 326 6.35 -4.43 7.20
C ILE A 326 5.49 -5.59 7.64
N GLY A 327 4.73 -5.40 8.72
CA GLY A 327 3.84 -6.39 9.30
C GLY A 327 3.05 -7.18 8.29
N ASP A 328 2.13 -6.51 7.60
CA ASP A 328 1.24 -7.17 6.66
C ASP A 328 1.53 -6.75 5.21
N ALA A 329 1.41 -5.45 4.91
CA ALA A 329 1.34 -4.99 3.53
C ALA A 329 1.83 -3.57 3.32
N LEU A 330 2.24 -3.21 2.10
CA LEU A 330 2.68 -1.83 1.84
C LEU A 330 1.55 -0.83 2.04
N PHE A 331 0.33 -1.20 1.66
CA PHE A 331 -0.86 -0.37 1.81
C PHE A 331 -2.04 -1.19 2.32
N ILE A 332 -2.75 -0.67 3.33
CA ILE A 332 -4.02 -1.23 3.79
C ILE A 332 -5.11 -0.18 3.57
N GLY A 333 -6.19 -0.53 2.88
CA GLY A 333 -7.25 0.40 2.51
C GLY A 333 -8.66 -0.18 2.63
N GLY A 334 -9.67 0.67 2.44
CA GLY A 334 -11.06 0.25 2.58
C GLY A 334 -11.41 -0.05 4.03
N ALA A 335 -12.01 -1.20 4.32
CA ALA A 335 -12.20 -1.74 5.67
C ALA A 335 -11.17 -2.83 6.01
N GLY A 336 -10.08 -2.90 5.25
CA GLY A 336 -8.98 -3.83 5.45
C GLY A 336 -8.33 -3.66 6.82
N ARG A 337 -7.77 -4.72 7.36
CA ARG A 337 -7.17 -4.71 8.70
C ARG A 337 -5.81 -5.37 8.71
N GLY A 338 -4.86 -4.77 9.43
CA GLY A 338 -3.59 -5.39 9.72
C GLY A 338 -3.66 -6.41 10.86
N GLY A 339 -2.61 -7.20 10.96
CA GLY A 339 -2.35 -8.24 11.94
C GLY A 339 -1.68 -7.69 13.19
N ASN A 340 -1.53 -8.53 14.22
CA ASN A 340 -0.73 -8.18 15.39
C ASN A 340 0.64 -8.86 15.31
N ASP A 341 1.66 -8.08 15.02
CA ASP A 341 2.92 -8.58 14.50
C ASP A 341 4.07 -8.47 15.50
N GLU A 342 5.06 -9.35 15.33
CA GLU A 342 6.32 -9.30 16.07
C GLU A 342 7.48 -9.02 15.11
N LEU A 343 8.02 -7.80 15.18
CA LEU A 343 9.08 -7.32 14.29
C LEU A 343 10.40 -7.16 15.05
N ILE A 344 11.46 -7.79 14.55
CA ILE A 344 12.78 -7.78 15.19
C ILE A 344 13.86 -7.39 14.20
N GLY A 345 14.39 -6.17 14.39
CA GLY A 345 15.53 -5.64 13.64
C GLY A 345 16.87 -6.28 14.01
N VAL A 346 17.92 -5.86 13.29
CA VAL A 346 19.30 -6.32 13.50
C VAL A 346 20.10 -5.36 14.36
N SER A 347 21.06 -5.86 15.14
CA SER A 347 21.97 -5.06 15.99
C SER A 347 23.36 -4.84 15.39
N THR A 348 23.58 -5.20 14.13
CA THR A 348 24.90 -5.07 13.50
C THR A 348 25.28 -3.59 13.36
N PRO A 349 26.44 -3.12 13.86
CA PRO A 349 26.88 -1.73 13.71
C PRO A 349 26.77 -1.21 12.27
N SER A 350 26.39 0.05 12.13
CA SER A 350 26.09 0.75 10.87
C SER A 350 24.94 0.16 10.03
N ALA A 351 24.16 -0.80 10.55
CA ALA A 351 22.92 -1.23 9.92
C ALA A 351 21.79 -0.21 10.13
N GLN A 352 20.78 -0.30 9.28
CA GLN A 352 19.56 0.48 9.37
C GLN A 352 18.35 -0.45 9.39
N ASN A 353 17.49 -0.31 10.39
CA ASN A 353 16.19 -0.99 10.42
C ASN A 353 15.07 0.03 10.22
N ILE A 354 14.11 -0.32 9.37
CA ILE A 354 12.89 0.44 9.12
C ILE A 354 11.74 -0.54 9.35
N LEU A 355 10.99 -0.35 10.43
CA LEU A 355 9.98 -1.29 10.90
C LEU A 355 8.62 -0.60 10.93
N TYR A 356 7.65 -1.14 10.21
CA TYR A 356 6.26 -0.71 10.21
C TYR A 356 5.41 -1.84 10.77
N GLY A 357 4.68 -1.59 11.85
CA GLY A 357 3.89 -2.62 12.52
C GLY A 357 2.91 -3.32 11.61
N ASP A 358 2.15 -2.57 10.80
CA ASP A 358 1.25 -3.12 9.79
C ASP A 358 1.70 -2.77 8.37
N ALA A 359 1.90 -1.47 8.09
CA ALA A 359 1.92 -0.98 6.72
C ALA A 359 2.74 0.28 6.50
N ILE A 360 3.13 0.58 5.26
CA ILE A 360 3.69 1.92 4.99
C ILE A 360 2.57 2.97 5.10
N THR A 361 1.36 2.62 4.67
CA THR A 361 0.22 3.54 4.71
C THR A 361 -1.07 2.82 5.08
N LEU A 362 -1.73 3.31 6.13
CA LEU A 362 -3.12 2.96 6.44
C LEU A 362 -4.04 3.99 5.79
N GLY A 363 -4.75 3.56 4.75
CA GLY A 363 -5.74 4.30 4.01
C GLY A 363 -7.05 4.52 4.76
N ALA A 364 -7.94 5.33 4.18
CA ALA A 364 -9.20 5.69 4.83
C ALA A 364 -10.06 4.46 5.14
N GLY A 365 -10.45 4.32 6.41
CA GLY A 365 -11.28 3.23 6.92
C GLY A 365 -10.51 1.99 7.38
N ALA A 366 -9.21 1.89 7.05
CA ALA A 366 -8.37 0.79 7.46
C ALA A 366 -8.14 0.79 8.98
N THR A 367 -7.80 -0.39 9.51
CA THR A 367 -7.48 -0.55 10.94
C THR A 367 -6.15 -1.29 11.07
N GLY A 368 -5.18 -0.68 11.73
CA GLY A 368 -3.95 -1.34 12.15
C GLY A 368 -4.18 -2.28 13.33
N GLY A 369 -3.23 -3.19 13.53
CA GLY A 369 -3.17 -4.13 14.62
C GLY A 369 -2.31 -3.60 15.77
N ASN A 370 -2.10 -4.48 16.76
CA ASN A 370 -1.37 -4.14 17.97
C ASN A 370 -0.02 -4.88 17.96
N ASP A 371 1.04 -4.15 17.70
CA ASP A 371 2.31 -4.70 17.29
C ASP A 371 3.35 -4.67 18.39
N ARG A 372 4.33 -5.55 18.24
CA ARG A 372 5.50 -5.61 19.10
C ARG A 372 6.75 -5.45 18.24
N ILE A 373 7.33 -4.26 18.31
CA ILE A 373 8.47 -3.88 17.48
C ILE A 373 9.72 -3.76 18.35
N SER A 374 10.79 -4.46 17.98
CA SER A 374 12.08 -4.41 18.64
C SER A 374 13.17 -4.01 17.65
N ALA A 375 13.86 -2.90 17.92
CA ALA A 375 14.92 -2.41 17.04
C ALA A 375 16.13 -3.37 16.96
N GLY A 376 16.31 -4.23 17.97
CA GLY A 376 17.34 -5.28 18.01
C GLY A 376 17.73 -5.65 19.44
N ASN A 377 18.73 -6.53 19.58
CA ASN A 377 19.36 -6.84 20.87
C ASN A 377 20.12 -5.64 21.43
N VAL A 378 20.05 -5.49 22.76
CA VAL A 378 20.73 -4.44 23.53
C VAL A 378 22.25 -4.71 23.59
N GLY A 379 23.05 -3.86 22.95
CA GLY A 379 24.51 -3.89 22.98
C GLY A 379 25.14 -2.52 23.28
N ALA A 380 26.33 -2.51 23.88
CA ALA A 380 27.07 -1.27 24.11
C ALA A 380 27.73 -0.81 22.80
N ASP A 381 27.37 0.39 22.34
CA ASP A 381 28.06 1.12 21.27
C ASP A 381 27.88 0.51 19.86
N SER A 382 26.63 0.48 19.36
CA SER A 382 26.36 0.25 17.95
C SER A 382 25.67 1.47 17.35
N ASP A 383 26.29 2.10 16.35
CA ASP A 383 25.77 3.19 15.50
C ASP A 383 24.61 2.74 14.57
N VAL A 384 23.82 1.77 15.02
CA VAL A 384 22.61 1.30 14.33
C VAL A 384 21.58 2.41 14.39
N THR A 385 20.93 2.67 13.26
CA THR A 385 19.82 3.63 13.18
C THR A 385 18.53 2.88 12.97
N ASN A 386 17.53 3.13 13.82
CA ASN A 386 16.26 2.44 13.74
C ASN A 386 15.11 3.43 13.58
N PHE A 387 14.19 3.13 12.66
CA PHE A 387 12.94 3.84 12.47
C PHE A 387 11.81 2.87 12.78
N LEU A 388 11.07 3.12 13.87
CA LEU A 388 9.97 2.27 14.31
C LEU A 388 8.68 3.06 14.21
N TYR A 389 7.73 2.51 13.46
CA TYR A 389 6.37 3.02 13.35
C TYR A 389 5.45 1.95 13.91
N GLY A 390 4.69 2.30 14.96
CA GLY A 390 3.80 1.38 15.64
C GLY A 390 2.85 0.68 14.69
N ASP A 391 2.17 1.43 13.82
CA ASP A 391 1.37 0.87 12.73
C ASP A 391 2.00 1.18 11.36
N ALA A 392 2.19 2.47 11.08
CA ALA A 392 2.46 2.92 9.72
C ALA A 392 3.23 4.22 9.60
N LYS A 393 3.76 4.50 8.40
CA LYS A 393 4.35 5.81 8.15
C LYS A 393 3.30 6.91 8.13
N THR A 394 2.16 6.61 7.49
CA THR A 394 1.09 7.56 7.23
C THR A 394 -0.27 6.95 7.59
N LEU A 395 -1.06 7.68 8.39
CA LEU A 395 -2.46 7.40 8.69
C LEU A 395 -3.37 8.39 7.96
N ALA A 396 -4.17 7.89 7.02
CA ALA A 396 -5.16 8.69 6.31
C ALA A 396 -6.39 9.01 7.19
N ALA A 397 -7.15 10.03 6.79
CA ALA A 397 -8.37 10.41 7.50
C ALA A 397 -9.35 9.22 7.62
N GLY A 398 -9.75 8.90 8.85
CA GLY A 398 -10.67 7.79 9.14
C GLY A 398 -10.00 6.43 9.33
N ALA A 399 -8.68 6.32 9.13
CA ALA A 399 -7.90 5.17 9.57
C ALA A 399 -7.86 5.07 11.11
N ARG A 400 -7.60 3.87 11.61
CA ARG A 400 -7.49 3.57 13.05
C ARG A 400 -6.20 2.81 13.30
N ALA A 401 -5.29 3.40 14.04
CA ALA A 401 -4.11 2.75 14.56
C ALA A 401 -4.44 1.88 15.78
N GLY A 402 -3.60 0.89 16.06
CA GLY A 402 -3.64 0.00 17.21
C GLY A 402 -2.74 0.44 18.37
N ASP A 403 -2.74 -0.36 19.43
CA ASP A 403 -2.04 -0.07 20.69
C ASP A 403 -0.71 -0.86 20.71
N ASP A 404 0.42 -0.17 20.50
CA ASP A 404 1.69 -0.84 20.18
C ASP A 404 2.72 -0.89 21.31
N VAL A 405 3.71 -1.78 21.17
CA VAL A 405 4.86 -1.89 22.07
C VAL A 405 6.15 -1.75 21.27
N LEU A 406 6.80 -0.60 21.40
CA LEU A 406 8.06 -0.28 20.73
C LEU A 406 9.23 -0.39 21.71
N ILE A 407 10.21 -1.21 21.38
CA ILE A 407 11.38 -1.51 22.21
C ILE A 407 12.62 -0.98 21.50
N SER A 408 13.26 0.01 22.13
CA SER A 408 14.40 0.73 21.55
C SER A 408 15.59 -0.20 21.27
N GLY A 409 15.87 -1.16 22.16
CA GLY A 409 17.00 -2.06 21.97
C GLY A 409 18.32 -1.33 22.21
N SER A 410 19.17 -1.22 21.20
CA SER A 410 20.38 -0.38 21.24
C SER A 410 20.55 0.38 19.94
N GLY A 411 21.06 1.61 20.03
CA GLY A 411 21.35 2.42 18.86
C GLY A 411 20.97 3.87 19.11
N ASN A 412 20.63 4.58 18.04
CA ASN A 412 19.85 5.79 18.17
C ASN A 412 18.55 5.57 17.40
N ASP A 413 17.44 5.58 18.11
CA ASP A 413 16.15 5.17 17.56
C ASP A 413 15.22 6.37 17.37
N GLU A 414 14.53 6.42 16.23
CA GLU A 414 13.40 7.31 15.99
C GLU A 414 12.11 6.49 16.04
N MET A 415 11.22 6.84 16.98
CA MET A 415 10.01 6.06 17.28
C MET A 415 8.74 6.90 17.18
N TRP A 416 7.75 6.33 16.50
CA TRP A 416 6.38 6.82 16.42
C TRP A 416 5.47 5.73 16.97
N GLY A 417 4.69 6.09 17.98
CA GLY A 417 3.73 5.20 18.62
C GLY A 417 2.68 4.70 17.64
N ASP A 418 2.27 5.54 16.69
CA ASP A 418 1.33 5.18 15.63
C ASP A 418 1.95 5.42 14.24
N ALA A 419 2.27 6.69 13.94
CA ALA A 419 2.75 7.11 12.63
C ALA A 419 3.43 8.47 12.59
N ALA A 420 4.29 8.66 11.59
CA ALA A 420 4.94 9.95 11.34
C ALA A 420 4.00 11.03 10.79
N GLU A 421 3.04 10.62 9.95
CA GLU A 421 2.10 11.52 9.32
C GLU A 421 0.67 11.10 9.65
N VAL A 422 0.00 11.86 10.51
CA VAL A 422 -1.38 11.59 10.94
C VAL A 422 -2.31 12.64 10.36
N GLU A 423 -3.19 12.24 9.43
CA GLU A 423 -4.20 13.12 8.86
C GLU A 423 -5.33 13.44 9.86
N ALA A 424 -5.96 14.60 9.66
CA ALA A 424 -7.05 15.04 10.51
C ALA A 424 -8.25 14.08 10.39
N GLY A 425 -8.61 13.44 11.51
CA GLY A 425 -9.72 12.49 11.58
C GLY A 425 -9.30 11.02 11.61
N ALA A 426 -8.01 10.74 11.48
CA ALA A 426 -7.44 9.45 11.89
C ALA A 426 -7.55 9.28 13.42
N ILE A 427 -7.58 8.04 13.87
CA ILE A 427 -7.61 7.69 15.29
C ILE A 427 -6.32 6.96 15.59
N THR A 428 -5.63 7.44 16.61
CA THR A 428 -4.38 6.91 17.14
C THR A 428 -4.65 6.04 18.36
N GLY A 429 -3.86 5.00 18.58
CA GLY A 429 -3.95 4.01 19.64
C GLY A 429 -3.35 4.46 20.96
N ARG A 430 -2.63 3.61 21.67
CA ARG A 430 -2.08 3.91 23.01
C ARG A 430 -0.84 3.07 23.24
N ASP A 431 0.29 3.73 23.19
CA ASP A 431 1.52 2.99 22.89
C ASP A 431 2.41 2.89 24.11
N ILE A 432 3.31 1.91 24.08
CA ILE A 432 4.30 1.67 25.12
C ILE A 432 5.69 1.74 24.50
N PHE A 433 6.45 2.76 24.88
CA PHE A 433 7.85 2.92 24.53
C PHE A 433 8.73 2.34 25.62
N VAL A 434 9.51 1.30 25.32
CA VAL A 434 10.28 0.53 26.29
C VAL A 434 11.77 0.82 26.16
N PHE A 435 12.37 1.28 27.26
CA PHE A 435 13.78 1.62 27.32
C PHE A 435 14.51 0.81 28.40
N GLY A 436 15.76 0.43 28.10
CA GLY A 436 16.63 -0.26 29.03
C GLY A 436 18.10 0.17 28.92
N PRO A 437 18.96 -0.26 29.86
CA PRO A 437 20.37 0.11 29.85
C PRO A 437 21.06 -0.28 28.53
N GLY A 438 21.67 0.69 27.83
CA GLY A 438 22.29 0.47 26.52
C GLY A 438 21.38 0.86 25.33
N ASN A 439 20.25 1.52 25.59
CA ASN A 439 19.38 2.05 24.54
C ASN A 439 20.07 3.07 23.63
N GLY A 440 20.99 3.89 24.18
CA GLY A 440 21.63 4.95 23.43
C GLY A 440 20.78 6.23 23.42
N LYS A 441 20.70 6.94 22.29
CA LYS A 441 20.04 8.26 22.21
C LYS A 441 18.81 8.19 21.32
N ASP A 442 17.65 8.11 21.95
CA ASP A 442 16.40 7.84 21.25
C ASP A 442 15.48 9.05 21.23
N ILE A 443 14.56 9.05 20.26
CA ILE A 443 13.60 10.10 20.05
C ILE A 443 12.20 9.49 19.95
N ILE A 444 11.28 10.00 20.76
CA ILE A 444 9.84 9.75 20.61
C ILE A 444 9.22 10.98 19.97
N HIS A 445 8.54 10.80 18.84
CA HIS A 445 8.07 11.91 18.01
C HIS A 445 6.63 12.36 18.31
N ASP A 446 5.74 11.44 18.70
CA ASP A 446 4.29 11.62 18.72
C ASP A 446 3.62 11.27 20.07
N PHE A 447 4.41 11.16 21.14
CA PHE A 447 3.91 10.81 22.48
C PHE A 447 2.67 11.61 22.91
N ARG A 448 1.64 10.93 23.40
CA ARG A 448 0.38 11.49 23.92
C ARG A 448 0.27 11.26 25.43
N PRO A 449 0.40 12.31 26.26
CA PRO A 449 0.32 12.17 27.71
C PRO A 449 -1.03 11.65 28.17
N ARG A 450 -0.99 10.72 29.13
CA ARG A 450 -2.11 9.99 29.75
C ARG A 450 -2.77 8.95 28.85
N GLU A 451 -2.31 8.82 27.60
CA GLU A 451 -2.71 7.78 26.66
C GLU A 451 -1.56 6.78 26.55
N ASP A 452 -0.39 7.26 26.15
CA ASP A 452 0.82 6.45 25.96
C ASP A 452 1.64 6.33 27.25
N LYS A 453 2.59 5.40 27.24
CA LYS A 453 3.49 5.12 28.36
C LYS A 453 4.94 4.98 27.94
N ILE A 454 5.82 5.48 28.79
CA ILE A 454 7.26 5.25 28.71
C ILE A 454 7.65 4.26 29.81
N ASP A 455 8.08 3.07 29.44
CA ASP A 455 8.60 2.08 30.36
C ASP A 455 10.08 2.32 30.65
N VAL A 456 10.35 2.68 31.91
CA VAL A 456 11.70 2.90 32.45
C VAL A 456 12.05 1.89 33.53
N SER A 457 11.25 0.83 33.68
CA SER A 457 11.40 -0.17 34.75
C SER A 457 12.74 -0.88 34.69
N ALA A 458 13.31 -1.08 33.50
CA ALA A 458 14.62 -1.70 33.31
C ALA A 458 15.80 -0.89 33.88
N TYR A 459 15.63 0.41 34.16
CA TYR A 459 16.62 1.24 34.87
C TYR A 459 16.52 1.15 36.39
N GLY A 460 15.57 0.37 36.93
CA GLY A 460 15.35 0.29 38.38
C GLY A 460 14.80 1.59 38.97
N ILE A 461 14.04 2.37 38.19
CA ILE A 461 13.40 3.61 38.66
C ILE A 461 12.04 3.26 39.26
N HIS A 462 11.84 3.58 40.54
CA HIS A 462 10.66 3.14 41.31
C HIS A 462 9.55 4.19 41.38
N GLY A 463 9.75 5.37 40.80
CA GLY A 463 8.67 6.36 40.71
C GLY A 463 9.04 7.72 40.14
N ILE A 464 8.02 8.54 39.94
CA ILE A 464 8.13 9.86 39.29
C ILE A 464 9.05 10.83 40.03
N SER A 465 9.17 10.71 41.36
CA SER A 465 10.05 11.59 42.15
C SER A 465 11.52 11.36 41.82
N GLU A 466 11.91 10.11 41.60
CA GLU A 466 13.26 9.73 41.18
C GLU A 466 13.49 10.14 39.72
N LEU A 467 12.53 9.84 38.84
CA LEU A 467 12.62 10.17 37.42
C LEU A 467 12.72 11.69 37.19
N ARG A 468 12.06 12.52 37.99
CA ARG A 468 12.13 13.99 37.87
C ARG A 468 13.53 14.56 37.97
N GLY A 469 14.45 13.88 38.66
CA GLY A 469 15.86 14.29 38.73
C GLY A 469 16.61 14.10 37.40
N LYS A 470 16.07 13.29 36.49
CA LYS A 470 16.62 12.93 35.18
C LYS A 470 15.96 13.68 34.02
N ILE A 471 14.82 14.34 34.24
CA ILE A 471 14.08 15.07 33.20
C ILE A 471 14.60 16.51 33.11
N HIS A 472 15.05 16.88 31.92
CA HIS A 472 15.53 18.22 31.58
C HIS A 472 14.65 18.85 30.52
N ALA A 473 14.39 20.16 30.63
CA ALA A 473 13.74 20.90 29.55
C ALA A 473 14.70 20.98 28.36
N TYR A 474 14.19 20.72 27.15
CA TYR A 474 14.94 20.71 25.91
C TYR A 474 14.27 21.60 24.86
N GLY A 475 15.06 22.18 23.95
CA GLY A 475 14.60 23.15 22.97
C GLY A 475 14.70 24.61 23.41
N SER A 476 14.44 25.54 22.50
CA SER A 476 14.69 26.99 22.72
C SER A 476 13.73 27.62 23.73
N HIS A 477 12.57 26.99 23.95
CA HIS A 477 11.50 27.44 24.83
C HIS A 477 11.11 26.35 25.87
N GLY A 478 11.86 25.25 25.96
CA GLY A 478 11.53 24.11 26.81
C GLY A 478 10.27 23.37 26.34
N GLU A 479 10.07 23.35 25.03
CA GLU A 479 8.96 22.70 24.33
C GLU A 479 9.08 21.18 24.31
N ASN A 480 10.27 20.61 24.55
CA ASN A 480 10.54 19.18 24.60
C ASN A 480 11.10 18.79 25.98
N ILE A 481 11.22 17.48 26.24
CA ILE A 481 12.00 16.98 27.36
C ILE A 481 13.11 16.03 26.93
N LEU A 482 14.21 16.05 27.65
CA LEU A 482 15.28 15.07 27.57
C LEU A 482 15.32 14.31 28.91
N ILE A 483 15.20 12.97 28.87
CA ILE A 483 15.38 12.11 30.02
C ILE A 483 16.81 11.55 29.96
N ASP A 484 17.68 11.95 30.88
CA ASP A 484 19.07 11.51 30.96
C ASP A 484 19.22 10.36 31.98
N PHE A 485 19.43 9.15 31.47
CA PHE A 485 19.63 7.98 32.31
C PHE A 485 21.08 7.81 32.78
N GLY A 486 22.03 8.54 32.19
CA GLY A 486 23.47 8.42 32.41
C GLY A 486 24.16 7.49 31.40
N ASP A 487 25.49 7.48 31.39
CA ASP A 487 26.31 6.60 30.54
C ASP A 487 25.98 6.66 29.04
N GLY A 488 25.54 7.83 28.56
CA GLY A 488 25.19 8.06 27.15
C GLY A 488 23.77 7.64 26.75
N ASN A 489 22.95 7.21 27.71
CA ASN A 489 21.58 6.78 27.52
C ASN A 489 20.62 7.96 27.72
N GLU A 490 19.97 8.41 26.65
CA GLU A 490 19.12 9.60 26.62
C GLU A 490 17.84 9.33 25.82
N VAL A 491 16.71 9.88 26.27
CA VAL A 491 15.44 9.84 25.51
C VAL A 491 14.90 11.25 25.36
N LEU A 492 14.81 11.72 24.12
CA LEU A 492 14.19 12.97 23.74
C LEU A 492 12.72 12.74 23.40
N VAL A 493 11.80 13.41 24.12
CA VAL A 493 10.38 13.36 23.79
C VAL A 493 9.96 14.71 23.21
N MET A 494 9.48 14.66 21.96
CA MET A 494 9.19 15.83 21.15
C MET A 494 7.82 16.45 21.45
N GLY A 495 7.70 17.75 21.23
CA GLY A 495 6.42 18.47 21.22
C GLY A 495 5.77 18.73 22.58
N LEU A 496 6.40 18.31 23.68
CA LEU A 496 5.81 18.36 25.02
C LEU A 496 6.75 18.88 26.12
N PRO A 497 6.31 19.90 26.90
CA PRO A 497 7.10 20.42 28.03
C PRO A 497 6.99 19.50 29.26
N ALA A 498 7.99 19.54 30.15
CA ALA A 498 8.06 18.70 31.35
C ALA A 498 6.81 18.68 32.26
N ARG A 499 6.02 19.76 32.28
CA ARG A 499 4.76 19.84 33.04
C ARG A 499 3.62 18.96 32.49
N ALA A 500 3.75 18.49 31.24
CA ALA A 500 2.77 17.62 30.61
C ALA A 500 2.77 16.20 31.23
N TYR A 501 3.89 15.80 31.83
CA TYR A 501 4.15 14.45 32.30
C TYR A 501 3.85 14.26 33.80
N GLY A 502 3.28 13.11 34.14
CA GLY A 502 2.96 12.65 35.47
C GLY A 502 3.15 11.14 35.62
N SER A 503 2.86 10.60 36.81
CA SER A 503 3.12 9.19 37.12
C SER A 503 2.31 8.17 36.31
N LYS A 504 1.32 8.61 35.52
CA LYS A 504 0.51 7.74 34.66
C LYS A 504 1.14 7.50 33.29
N ASP A 505 2.08 8.37 32.92
CA ASP A 505 2.75 8.38 31.62
C ASP A 505 3.99 7.47 31.62
N PHE A 506 4.28 6.83 32.75
CA PHE A 506 5.46 6.00 32.94
C PHE A 506 5.11 4.66 33.58
N ILE A 507 5.84 3.63 33.19
CA ILE A 507 5.90 2.33 33.86
C ILE A 507 7.20 2.30 34.68
N PHE A 508 7.07 1.96 35.96
CA PHE A 508 8.17 1.97 36.93
C PHE A 508 8.51 0.55 37.38
N ALA A 509 9.73 0.37 37.88
CA ALA A 509 10.14 -0.86 38.53
C ALA A 509 9.26 -1.15 39.75
N VAL A 510 8.95 -2.42 39.97
CA VAL A 510 8.30 -2.89 41.20
C VAL A 510 9.35 -3.14 42.27
N ASP A 511 9.06 -2.78 43.52
CA ASP A 511 9.88 -3.15 44.67
C ASP A 511 9.88 -4.68 44.82
N GLU A 512 11.07 -5.30 44.90
CA GLU A 512 11.23 -6.74 45.17
C GLU A 512 10.72 -7.18 46.55
#